data_AF-A0A534N9J0-F1
#
_entry.id   AF-A0A534N9J0-F1
#
_cell.length_a   1.000
_cell.length_b   1.000
_cell.length_c   1.000
_cell.angle_alpha   90.00
_cell.angle_beta   90.00
_cell.angle_gamma   90.00
#
_symmetry.space_group_name_H-M   'P 1'
#
loop_
_entity.id
_entity.type
_entity.pdbx_description
1 polymer ?
#
loop_
_entity_poly.entity_id
_entity_poly.type
_entity_poly.pdbx_seq_one_letter_code
_entity_poly.pdbx_strand_id
1 'polypeptide(L)'
;MIIWTADVNSRTRNHRRSKTRHRTQKFDKEVTVKAQEFEELNVYQRARELTNRTYELTRDSAFARDFGLIDQIRRASVSIMSNIAEGFERGTNAEFVQFLYIAKGSAGEVRAQASIAFDQRYISREDYDDLTDRCRRISGMLNNLIAYLRQPRFAGRRTQKPQYKSLAEELNEILKKG
;
A
#
# COMPACT_ATOMS: atom_id res chain seq x y z
N MET A 1 -21.18 49.42 -39.91
CA MET A 1 -19.86 49.64 -40.53
C MET A 1 -18.92 48.59 -39.96
N ILE A 2 -18.36 47.78 -40.87
CA ILE A 2 -17.45 46.61 -40.73
C ILE A 2 -16.22 47.02 -39.87
N ILE A 3 -15.55 46.20 -39.04
CA ILE A 3 -14.65 45.06 -39.40
C ILE A 3 -14.33 44.15 -38.19
N TRP A 4 -14.22 42.84 -38.48
CA TRP A 4 -13.52 41.79 -37.72
C TRP A 4 -11.99 41.96 -37.79
N THR A 5 -11.27 41.64 -36.70
CA THR A 5 -10.00 40.87 -36.76
C THR A 5 -9.84 40.05 -35.49
N ALA A 6 -9.77 38.73 -35.65
CA ALA A 6 -9.31 37.79 -34.64
C ALA A 6 -7.80 37.56 -34.84
N ASP A 7 -7.00 37.41 -33.77
CA ASP A 7 -5.88 36.46 -33.80
C ASP A 7 -5.41 36.05 -32.39
N VAL A 8 -5.76 34.79 -32.05
CA VAL A 8 -4.94 33.69 -31.51
C VAL A 8 -3.71 34.02 -30.63
N ASN A 9 -3.75 33.61 -29.35
CA ASN A 9 -2.69 32.74 -28.81
C ASN A 9 -3.16 31.89 -27.61
N SER A 10 -3.77 30.75 -27.91
CA SER A 10 -3.99 29.64 -26.96
C SER A 10 -3.13 28.46 -27.40
N ARG A 11 -1.92 28.31 -26.84
CA ARG A 11 -1.00 27.15 -26.87
C ARG A 11 0.24 27.64 -26.10
N THR A 12 0.65 27.15 -24.94
CA THR A 12 1.12 25.79 -24.68
C THR A 12 1.29 25.58 -23.17
N ARG A 13 0.40 24.83 -22.52
CA ARG A 13 0.66 24.25 -21.19
C ARG A 13 0.00 22.88 -21.06
N ASN A 14 0.50 21.90 -21.81
CA ASN A 14 0.35 20.49 -21.44
C ASN A 14 1.15 19.59 -22.40
N HIS A 15 2.44 19.39 -22.13
CA HIS A 15 3.16 18.30 -22.80
C HIS A 15 4.27 17.63 -21.99
N ARG A 16 4.42 17.94 -20.69
CA ARG A 16 5.43 17.29 -19.83
C ARG A 16 4.88 16.35 -18.75
N ARG A 17 3.55 16.22 -18.60
CA ARG A 17 2.93 15.34 -17.58
C ARG A 17 2.58 13.92 -18.06
N SER A 18 2.59 13.64 -19.36
CA SER A 18 2.17 12.32 -19.90
C SER A 18 3.30 11.28 -19.93
N LYS A 19 4.53 11.67 -20.27
CA LYS A 19 5.67 10.73 -20.42
C LYS A 19 6.17 10.15 -19.09
N THR A 20 6.18 10.94 -18.01
CA THR A 20 6.61 10.48 -16.69
C THR A 20 5.64 9.46 -16.10
N ARG A 21 4.33 9.71 -16.24
CA ARG A 21 3.27 8.84 -15.74
C ARG A 21 3.33 7.44 -16.34
N HIS A 22 3.56 7.32 -17.65
CA HIS A 22 3.68 6.02 -18.31
C HIS A 22 4.95 5.25 -17.92
N ARG A 23 6.08 5.93 -17.70
CA ARG A 23 7.32 5.26 -17.28
C ARG A 23 7.25 4.78 -15.83
N THR A 24 6.76 5.62 -14.91
CA THR A 24 6.56 5.26 -13.51
C THR A 24 5.53 4.14 -13.37
N GLN A 25 4.41 4.22 -14.10
CA GLN A 25 3.35 3.20 -14.04
C GLN A 25 3.75 1.86 -14.66
N LYS A 26 4.66 1.85 -15.65
CA LYS A 26 5.22 0.61 -16.21
C LYS A 26 6.22 -0.03 -15.25
N PHE A 27 7.09 0.77 -14.64
CA PHE A 27 8.06 0.31 -13.63
C PHE A 27 7.36 -0.21 -12.36
N ASP A 28 6.37 0.52 -11.84
CA ASP A 28 5.59 0.10 -10.67
C ASP A 28 4.85 -1.21 -10.93
N LYS A 29 4.32 -1.41 -12.14
CA LYS A 29 3.70 -2.68 -12.53
C LYS A 29 4.72 -3.80 -12.63
N GLU A 30 5.90 -3.56 -13.21
CA GLU A 30 6.91 -4.58 -13.45
C GLU A 30 7.57 -5.07 -12.15
N VAL A 31 7.84 -4.17 -11.19
CA VAL A 31 8.32 -4.52 -9.84
C VAL A 31 7.29 -5.37 -9.10
N THR A 32 6.00 -5.01 -9.19
CA THR A 32 4.91 -5.77 -8.54
C THR A 32 4.74 -7.19 -9.11
N VAL A 33 5.13 -7.43 -10.37
CA VAL A 33 5.00 -8.74 -11.05
C VAL A 33 6.12 -9.72 -10.63
N LYS A 34 7.22 -9.22 -10.04
CA LYS A 34 8.42 -10.01 -9.70
C LYS A 34 8.84 -9.98 -8.23
N ALA A 35 8.11 -9.28 -7.36
CA ALA A 35 8.45 -9.18 -5.95
C ALA A 35 8.71 -10.57 -5.35
N GLN A 36 9.87 -10.76 -4.73
CA GLN A 36 10.26 -11.98 -4.02
C GLN A 36 10.00 -11.85 -2.52
N GLU A 37 10.02 -10.62 -2.02
CA GLU A 37 9.74 -10.27 -0.63
C GLU A 37 8.60 -9.23 -0.57
N PHE A 38 7.79 -9.26 0.49
CA PHE A 38 6.67 -8.33 0.61
C PHE A 38 7.12 -6.87 0.75
N GLU A 39 8.34 -6.65 1.26
CA GLU A 39 8.97 -5.34 1.39
C GLU A 39 9.17 -4.63 0.05
N GLU A 40 9.31 -5.39 -1.03
CA GLU A 40 9.45 -4.86 -2.39
C GLU A 40 8.12 -4.36 -2.96
N LEU A 41 6.99 -4.73 -2.35
CA LEU A 41 5.69 -4.24 -2.77
C LEU A 41 5.55 -2.76 -2.45
N ASN A 42 5.38 -1.95 -3.48
CA ASN A 42 5.08 -0.53 -3.34
C ASN A 42 3.91 -0.27 -2.36
N VAL A 43 2.88 -1.12 -2.37
CA VAL A 43 1.72 -0.96 -1.46
C VAL A 43 2.08 -1.21 0.01
N TYR A 44 3.02 -2.12 0.28
CA TYR A 44 3.55 -2.35 1.63
C TYR A 44 4.37 -1.14 2.11
N GLN A 45 5.24 -0.61 1.26
CA GLN A 45 6.05 0.57 1.59
C GLN A 45 5.16 1.78 1.93
N ARG A 46 4.10 2.02 1.15
CA ARG A 46 3.12 3.07 1.44
C ARG A 46 2.32 2.81 2.72
N ALA A 47 1.98 1.55 3.01
CA ALA A 47 1.34 1.19 4.27
C ALA A 47 2.25 1.50 5.46
N ARG A 48 3.55 1.16 5.37
CA ARG A 48 4.55 1.49 6.41
C ARG A 48 4.69 3.00 6.63
N GLU A 49 4.72 3.79 5.54
CA GLU A 49 4.71 5.26 5.64
C GLU A 49 3.45 5.80 6.33
N LEU A 50 2.27 5.26 6.02
CA LEU A 50 1.01 5.63 6.68
C LEU A 50 1.05 5.28 8.17
N THR A 51 1.56 4.11 8.54
CA THR A 51 1.69 3.68 9.94
C THR A 51 2.60 4.65 10.68
N ASN A 52 3.78 4.97 10.16
CA ASN A 52 4.68 5.94 10.78
C ASN A 52 4.01 7.30 10.98
N ARG A 53 3.30 7.81 9.96
CA ARG A 53 2.57 9.08 10.06
C ARG A 53 1.48 9.03 11.13
N THR A 54 0.78 7.91 11.25
CA THR A 54 -0.23 7.69 12.29
C THR A 54 0.40 7.74 13.68
N TYR A 55 1.57 7.11 13.88
CA TYR A 55 2.30 7.16 15.14
C TYR A 55 2.81 8.57 15.47
N GLU A 56 3.26 9.34 14.48
CA GLU A 56 3.66 10.73 14.67
C GLU A 56 2.50 11.58 15.17
N LEU A 57 1.34 11.55 14.49
CA LEU A 57 0.17 12.36 14.86
C LEU A 57 -0.39 11.99 16.23
N THR A 58 -0.40 10.71 16.55
CA THR A 58 -0.89 10.21 17.85
C THR A 58 0.09 10.42 19.01
N ARG A 59 1.30 10.95 18.75
CA ARG A 59 2.23 11.40 19.80
C ARG A 59 2.05 12.88 20.14
N ASP A 60 1.28 13.63 19.34
CA ASP A 60 1.00 15.04 19.61
C ASP A 60 0.21 15.20 20.93
N SER A 61 0.50 16.24 21.70
CA SER A 61 -0.02 16.46 23.05
C SER A 61 -1.55 16.47 23.18
N ALA A 62 -2.28 16.92 22.16
CA ALA A 62 -3.74 16.93 22.16
C ALA A 62 -4.30 15.53 21.90
N PHE A 63 -3.77 14.85 20.89
CA PHE A 63 -4.20 13.50 20.52
C PHE A 63 -3.75 12.47 21.56
N ALA A 64 -2.55 12.63 22.13
CA ALA A 64 -1.90 11.67 23.04
C ALA A 64 -2.69 11.34 24.32
N ARG A 65 -3.76 12.08 24.62
CA ARG A 65 -4.63 11.87 25.81
C ARG A 65 -5.83 10.98 25.54
N ASP A 66 -6.21 10.76 24.28
CA ASP A 66 -7.29 9.85 23.89
C ASP A 66 -6.73 8.45 23.59
N PHE A 67 -6.43 7.69 24.63
CA PHE A 67 -5.85 6.35 24.51
C PHE A 67 -6.72 5.39 23.70
N GLY A 68 -8.05 5.55 23.74
CA GLY A 68 -8.97 4.69 22.99
C GLY A 68 -8.84 4.92 21.49
N LEU A 69 -8.89 6.17 21.05
CA LEU A 69 -8.76 6.52 19.64
C LEU A 69 -7.35 6.23 19.12
N ILE A 70 -6.31 6.52 19.90
CA ILE A 70 -4.91 6.21 19.58
C ILE A 70 -4.73 4.71 19.31
N ASP A 71 -5.23 3.86 20.21
CA ASP A 71 -5.08 2.41 20.09
C ASP A 71 -5.79 1.90 18.83
N GLN A 72 -7.02 2.34 18.59
CA GLN A 72 -7.80 1.92 17.43
C GLN A 72 -7.14 2.34 16.10
N ILE A 73 -6.72 3.60 15.97
CA ILE A 73 -6.11 4.08 14.71
C ILE A 73 -4.73 3.45 14.47
N ARG A 74 -3.92 3.25 15.53
CA ARG A 74 -2.61 2.59 15.41
C ARG A 74 -2.78 1.13 15.01
N ARG A 75 -3.65 0.37 15.68
CA ARG A 75 -3.94 -1.03 15.31
C ARG A 75 -4.46 -1.16 13.88
N ALA A 76 -5.37 -0.29 13.47
CA ALA A 76 -5.84 -0.27 12.08
C ALA A 76 -4.70 -0.02 11.09
N SER A 77 -3.82 0.98 11.36
CA SER A 77 -2.68 1.27 10.48
C SER A 77 -1.66 0.12 10.39
N VAL A 78 -1.33 -0.50 11.52
CA VAL A 78 -0.45 -1.68 11.58
C VAL A 78 -1.07 -2.87 10.86
N SER A 79 -2.38 -3.10 11.03
CA SER A 79 -3.11 -4.18 10.37
C SER A 79 -2.98 -4.14 8.84
N ILE A 80 -2.93 -2.94 8.23
CA ILE A 80 -2.73 -2.81 6.77
C ILE A 80 -1.42 -3.47 6.33
N MET A 81 -0.30 -3.12 6.97
CA MET A 81 1.01 -3.67 6.61
C MET A 81 1.13 -5.15 7.00
N SER A 82 0.63 -5.54 8.17
CA SER A 82 0.67 -6.92 8.65
C SER A 82 -0.11 -7.86 7.73
N ASN A 83 -1.31 -7.48 7.27
CA ASN A 83 -2.09 -8.31 6.36
C ASN A 83 -1.45 -8.40 4.96
N ILE A 84 -0.80 -7.33 4.47
CA ILE A 84 -0.06 -7.42 3.20
C ILE A 84 1.09 -8.43 3.31
N ALA A 85 1.89 -8.35 4.39
CA ALA A 85 3.00 -9.26 4.61
C ALA A 85 2.53 -10.70 4.82
N GLU A 86 1.57 -10.91 5.73
CA GLU A 86 1.04 -12.24 6.03
C GLU A 86 0.43 -12.89 4.79
N GLY A 87 -0.36 -12.14 4.03
CA GLY A 87 -0.98 -12.63 2.80
C GLY A 87 0.05 -12.98 1.72
N PHE A 88 1.13 -12.21 1.61
CA PHE A 88 2.20 -12.46 0.63
C PHE A 88 2.96 -13.75 0.94
N GLU A 89 3.18 -14.05 2.22
CA GLU A 89 3.83 -15.29 2.68
C GLU A 89 2.92 -16.54 2.57
N ARG A 90 1.64 -16.38 2.18
CA ARG A 90 0.74 -17.52 1.94
C ARG A 90 1.02 -18.21 0.60
N GLY A 91 0.62 -19.48 0.52
CA GLY A 91 0.96 -20.36 -0.60
C GLY A 91 0.18 -20.11 -1.89
N THR A 92 -0.91 -19.34 -1.85
CA THR A 92 -1.77 -19.12 -3.02
C THR A 92 -2.24 -17.66 -3.20
N ASN A 93 -2.46 -17.26 -4.45
CA ASN A 93 -3.05 -15.96 -4.79
C ASN A 93 -4.45 -15.78 -4.19
N ALA A 94 -5.22 -16.86 -4.03
CA ALA A 94 -6.56 -16.81 -3.46
C ALA A 94 -6.51 -16.38 -1.98
N GLU A 95 -5.61 -16.97 -1.20
CA GLU A 95 -5.36 -16.57 0.19
C GLU A 95 -4.82 -15.15 0.25
N PHE A 96 -3.81 -14.81 -0.57
CA PHE A 96 -3.25 -13.46 -0.58
C PHE A 96 -4.34 -12.40 -0.83
N VAL A 97 -5.23 -12.64 -1.79
CA VAL A 97 -6.37 -11.76 -2.07
C VAL A 97 -7.28 -11.56 -0.86
N GLN A 98 -7.54 -12.59 -0.04
CA GLN A 98 -8.35 -12.45 1.17
C GLN A 98 -7.70 -11.48 2.17
N PHE A 99 -6.40 -11.63 2.41
CA PHE A 99 -5.63 -10.72 3.26
C PHE A 99 -5.58 -9.29 2.72
N LEU A 100 -5.47 -9.11 1.40
CA LEU A 100 -5.50 -7.79 0.78
C LEU A 100 -6.86 -7.08 0.96
N TYR A 101 -7.97 -7.82 1.03
CA TYR A 101 -9.27 -7.25 1.37
C TYR A 101 -9.34 -6.79 2.83
N ILE A 102 -8.75 -7.54 3.75
CA ILE A 102 -8.65 -7.15 5.16
C ILE A 102 -7.80 -5.88 5.28
N ALA A 103 -6.63 -5.83 4.64
CA ALA A 103 -5.78 -4.63 4.59
C ALA A 103 -6.54 -3.41 4.04
N LYS A 104 -7.36 -3.61 3.01
CA LYS A 104 -8.20 -2.54 2.45
C LYS A 104 -9.29 -2.09 3.42
N GLY A 105 -9.89 -3.02 4.17
CA GLY A 105 -10.82 -2.72 5.26
C GLY A 105 -10.17 -1.85 6.33
N SER A 106 -8.98 -2.24 6.81
CA SER A 106 -8.21 -1.48 7.80
C SER A 106 -7.81 -0.08 7.30
N ALA A 107 -7.53 0.11 6.00
CA ALA A 107 -7.34 1.45 5.43
C ALA A 107 -8.63 2.31 5.48
N GLY A 108 -9.80 1.69 5.42
CA GLY A 108 -11.09 2.34 5.67
C GLY A 108 -11.26 2.74 7.15
N GLU A 109 -10.88 1.87 8.07
CA GLU A 109 -10.91 2.15 9.51
C GLU A 109 -10.01 3.33 9.88
N VAL A 110 -8.77 3.39 9.39
CA VAL A 110 -7.89 4.55 9.63
C VAL A 110 -8.54 5.85 9.17
N ARG A 111 -9.25 5.86 8.03
CA ARG A 111 -9.97 7.07 7.55
C ARG A 111 -11.13 7.45 8.45
N ALA A 112 -11.87 6.49 8.98
CA ALA A 112 -12.96 6.74 9.92
C ALA A 112 -12.40 7.37 11.21
N GLN A 113 -11.35 6.78 11.78
CA GLN A 113 -10.70 7.31 12.99
C GLN A 113 -10.04 8.67 12.77
N ALA A 114 -9.45 8.91 11.59
CA ALA A 114 -8.90 10.22 11.24
C ALA A 114 -10.00 11.31 11.16
N SER A 115 -11.23 10.95 10.76
CA SER A 115 -12.35 11.88 10.74
C SER A 115 -12.76 12.24 12.17
N ILE A 116 -12.83 11.25 13.08
CA ILE A 116 -13.08 11.49 14.51
C ILE A 116 -11.99 12.37 15.12
N ALA A 117 -10.71 12.07 14.86
CA ALA A 117 -9.59 12.87 15.35
C ALA A 117 -9.66 14.32 14.86
N PHE A 118 -10.10 14.55 13.63
CA PHE A 118 -10.30 15.89 13.08
C PHE A 118 -11.48 16.61 13.76
N ASP A 119 -12.62 15.94 13.95
CA ASP A 119 -13.81 16.50 14.60
C ASP A 119 -13.53 16.88 16.06
N GLN A 120 -12.71 16.09 16.75
CA GLN A 120 -12.21 16.38 18.11
C GLN A 120 -11.07 17.41 18.14
N ARG A 121 -10.66 17.94 16.98
CA ARG A 121 -9.58 18.92 16.80
C ARG A 121 -8.22 18.43 17.31
N TYR A 122 -7.97 17.11 17.28
CA TYR A 122 -6.69 16.52 17.63
C TYR A 122 -5.66 16.61 16.51
N ILE A 123 -6.12 16.74 15.26
CA ILE A 123 -5.27 16.91 14.08
C ILE A 123 -5.77 18.07 13.23
N SER A 124 -4.87 18.69 12.47
CA SER A 124 -5.19 19.78 11.56
C SER A 124 -5.99 19.31 10.34
N ARG A 125 -6.52 20.27 9.56
CA ARG A 125 -7.18 19.97 8.28
C ARG A 125 -6.20 19.32 7.31
N GLU A 126 -4.99 19.84 7.27
CA GLU A 126 -3.88 19.37 6.45
C GLU A 126 -3.49 17.93 6.81
N ASP A 127 -3.42 17.61 8.10
CA ASP A 127 -3.13 16.25 8.58
C ASP A 127 -4.24 15.26 8.25
N TYR A 128 -5.50 15.70 8.39
CA TYR A 128 -6.65 14.89 8.01
C TYR A 128 -6.66 14.62 6.50
N ASP A 129 -6.35 15.61 5.67
CA ASP A 129 -6.21 15.42 4.21
C ASP A 129 -5.07 14.46 3.86
N ASP A 130 -3.88 14.65 4.45
CA ASP A 130 -2.73 13.77 4.21
C ASP A 130 -3.02 12.32 4.59
N LEU A 131 -3.57 12.06 5.78
CA LEU A 131 -3.96 10.71 6.21
C LEU A 131 -4.99 10.09 5.27
N THR A 132 -6.05 10.82 4.93
CA THR A 132 -7.12 10.28 4.09
C THR A 132 -6.66 9.99 2.67
N ASP A 133 -5.81 10.85 2.10
CA ASP A 133 -5.25 10.63 0.77
C ASP A 133 -4.27 9.47 0.71
N ARG A 134 -3.43 9.28 1.73
CA ARG A 134 -2.59 8.07 1.87
C ARG A 134 -3.45 6.81 1.89
N CYS A 135 -4.50 6.79 2.70
CA CYS A 135 -5.41 5.64 2.79
C CYS A 135 -6.13 5.36 1.47
N ARG A 136 -6.60 6.40 0.76
CA ARG A 136 -7.24 6.25 -0.57
C ARG A 136 -6.26 5.70 -1.60
N ARG A 137 -5.02 6.18 -1.62
CA ARG A 137 -3.96 5.68 -2.51
C ARG A 137 -3.67 4.20 -2.24
N ILE A 138 -3.46 3.82 -0.98
CA ILE A 138 -3.26 2.42 -0.57
C ILE A 138 -4.46 1.56 -1.00
N SER A 139 -5.69 2.00 -0.72
CA SER A 139 -6.90 1.28 -1.14
C SER A 139 -6.96 1.05 -2.66
N GLY A 140 -6.55 2.04 -3.45
CA GLY A 140 -6.44 1.93 -4.91
C GLY A 140 -5.35 0.95 -5.34
N MET A 141 -4.19 0.97 -4.69
CA MET A 141 -3.10 0.02 -4.94
C MET A 141 -3.49 -1.42 -4.61
N LEU A 142 -4.14 -1.64 -3.46
CA LEU A 142 -4.67 -2.93 -3.04
C LEU A 142 -5.71 -3.46 -4.05
N ASN A 143 -6.65 -2.62 -4.49
CA ASN A 143 -7.61 -2.99 -5.52
C ASN A 143 -6.94 -3.43 -6.82
N ASN A 144 -5.92 -2.69 -7.27
CA ASN A 144 -5.18 -3.03 -8.49
C ASN A 144 -4.43 -4.37 -8.34
N LEU A 145 -3.81 -4.61 -7.18
CA LEU A 145 -3.12 -5.87 -6.89
C LEU A 145 -4.10 -7.05 -6.83
N ILE A 146 -5.25 -6.89 -6.17
CA ILE A 146 -6.31 -7.90 -6.14
C ILE A 146 -6.79 -8.22 -7.56
N ALA A 147 -7.04 -7.20 -8.38
CA ALA A 147 -7.47 -7.37 -9.77
C ALA A 147 -6.41 -8.09 -10.62
N TYR A 148 -5.13 -7.86 -10.35
CA TYR A 148 -4.03 -8.55 -11.01
C TYR A 148 -3.95 -10.03 -10.60
N LEU A 149 -3.98 -10.34 -9.29
CA LEU A 149 -3.84 -11.70 -8.76
C LEU A 149 -5.00 -12.62 -9.15
N ARG A 150 -6.19 -12.07 -9.42
CA ARG A 150 -7.37 -12.80 -9.88
C ARG A 150 -7.35 -13.16 -11.37
N GLN A 151 -6.40 -12.65 -12.15
CA GLN A 151 -6.35 -12.98 -13.58
C GLN A 151 -5.95 -14.45 -13.78
N PRO A 152 -6.62 -15.20 -14.69
CA PRO A 152 -6.36 -16.63 -14.91
C PRO A 152 -4.90 -16.97 -15.24
N ARG A 153 -4.16 -16.03 -15.82
CA ARG A 153 -2.73 -16.19 -16.17
C ARG A 153 -1.83 -16.45 -14.96
N PHE A 154 -2.26 -16.09 -13.75
CA PHE A 154 -1.50 -16.23 -12.50
C PHE A 154 -2.12 -17.24 -11.53
N ALA A 155 -3.30 -17.77 -11.82
CA ALA A 155 -4.01 -18.74 -10.97
C ALA A 155 -3.30 -20.11 -10.83
N GLY A 156 -2.14 -20.31 -11.46
CA GLY A 156 -1.43 -21.60 -11.50
C GLY A 156 0.08 -21.57 -11.27
N ARG A 157 0.70 -20.43 -10.95
CA ARG A 157 2.12 -20.43 -10.56
C ARG A 157 2.21 -20.57 -9.05
N ARG A 158 2.34 -21.82 -8.57
CA ARG A 158 3.06 -22.08 -7.32
C ARG A 158 4.40 -21.34 -7.43
N THR A 159 4.62 -20.29 -6.66
CA THR A 159 5.98 -19.86 -6.35
C THR A 159 6.62 -21.08 -5.70
N GLN A 160 7.44 -21.82 -6.47
CA GLN A 160 8.26 -22.85 -5.87
C GLN A 160 9.09 -22.12 -4.82
N LYS A 161 8.87 -22.43 -3.53
CA LYS A 161 9.83 -22.04 -2.50
C LYS A 161 11.19 -22.52 -3.01
N PRO A 162 12.25 -21.68 -3.04
CA PRO A 162 13.58 -22.17 -3.33
C PRO A 162 13.84 -23.39 -2.45
N GLN A 163 14.24 -24.49 -3.09
CA GLN A 163 14.45 -25.79 -2.45
C GLN A 163 15.71 -25.70 -1.59
N TYR A 164 15.61 -25.07 -0.42
CA TYR A 164 16.61 -25.24 0.62
C TYR A 164 16.43 -26.66 1.17
N LYS A 165 17.53 -27.43 1.20
CA LYS A 165 17.55 -28.72 1.87
C LYS A 165 16.96 -28.54 3.26
N SER A 166 16.12 -29.48 3.69
CA SER A 166 15.63 -29.41 5.06
C SER A 166 16.81 -29.41 6.02
N LEU A 167 16.71 -28.70 7.15
CA LEU A 167 17.76 -28.68 8.17
C LEU A 167 18.16 -30.11 8.59
N ALA A 168 17.20 -31.05 8.53
CA ALA A 168 17.41 -32.48 8.75
C ALA A 168 18.30 -33.13 7.66
N GLU A 169 18.14 -32.78 6.39
CA GLU A 169 19.01 -33.24 5.30
C GLU A 169 20.41 -32.62 5.39
N GLU A 170 20.52 -31.35 5.76
CA GLU A 170 21.82 -30.70 5.97
C GLU A 170 22.57 -31.30 7.16
N LEU A 171 21.88 -31.56 8.28
CA LEU A 171 22.45 -32.25 9.44
C LEU A 171 22.90 -33.67 9.10
N ASN A 172 22.09 -34.42 8.35
CA ASN A 172 22.44 -35.78 7.95
C ASN A 172 23.65 -35.84 7.01
N GLU A 173 23.85 -34.84 6.15
CA GLU A 173 25.03 -34.74 5.29
C GLU A 173 26.30 -34.36 6.07
N ILE A 174 26.17 -33.51 7.09
CA ILE A 174 27.29 -33.15 7.98
C ILE A 174 27.71 -34.36 8.82
N LEU A 175 26.74 -35.11 9.37
CA LEU A 175 26.99 -36.28 10.21
C LEU A 175 27.52 -37.50 9.44
N LYS A 176 27.36 -37.55 8.11
CA LYS A 176 27.94 -38.59 7.24
C LYS A 176 29.38 -38.32 6.79
N LYS A 177 29.88 -37.10 7.01
CA LYS A 177 31.21 -36.66 6.54
C LYS A 177 32.26 -36.58 7.65
N GLY A 178 31.90 -36.84 8.90
CA GLY A 178 32.81 -37.02 10.05
C GLY A 178 32.79 -38.46 10.52
#